data_AF-A0A2V3DSD3-F1
#
_entry.id   AF-A0A2V3DSD3-F1
#
_cell.length_a   1.000
_cell.length_b   1.000
_cell.length_c   1.000
_cell.angle_alpha   90.00
_cell.angle_beta   90.00
_cell.angle_gamma   90.00
#
_symmetry.space_group_name_H-M   'P 1'
#
loop_
_entity.id
_entity.type
_entity.pdbx_description
1 polymer ?
#
loop_
_entity_poly.entity_id
_entity_poly.type
_entity_poly.pdbx_seq_one_letter_code
_entity_poly.pdbx_strand_id
1 'polypeptide(L)'
;MVHADGRLQEAATAFLNQANELLLPALAQEPTLSLAAILPARTAGTALPSQAPALGGCACGGHDEPGLSELDTRVIPHAIRHATIFGALEGLNPGKGILLIANHNPLPLLAQLEQRSAGKFDVTYVENGPELWKLSMVRN
;
A
#
# COMPACT_ATOMS: atom_id res chain seq x y z
N MET A 1 -1.81 -44.86 -6.57
CA MET A 1 -0.77 -44.41 -5.63
C MET A 1 -0.66 -42.87 -5.51
N VAL A 2 -1.39 -42.08 -6.31
CA VAL A 2 -1.35 -40.59 -6.30
C VAL A 2 -2.27 -39.95 -5.23
N HIS A 3 -3.22 -40.69 -4.66
CA HIS A 3 -4.20 -40.14 -3.69
C HIS A 3 -3.71 -40.03 -2.23
N ALA A 4 -2.62 -40.72 -1.86
CA ALA A 4 -2.11 -40.68 -0.49
C ALA A 4 -1.28 -39.42 -0.22
N ASP A 5 -0.54 -38.95 -1.23
CA ASP A 5 0.34 -37.78 -1.17
C ASP A 5 -0.46 -36.48 -0.99
N GLY A 6 -1.55 -36.32 -1.76
CA GLY A 6 -2.44 -35.17 -1.64
C GLY A 6 -3.11 -35.07 -0.26
N ARG A 7 -3.58 -36.18 0.30
CA ARG A 7 -4.23 -36.19 1.63
C ARG A 7 -3.26 -35.89 2.76
N LEU A 8 -2.00 -36.32 2.65
CA LEU A 8 -0.96 -35.98 3.61
C LEU A 8 -0.62 -34.50 3.55
N GLN A 9 -0.53 -33.94 2.34
CA GLN A 9 -0.25 -32.52 2.14
C GLN A 9 -1.40 -31.64 2.67
N GLU A 10 -2.65 -32.01 2.39
CA GLU A 10 -3.83 -31.33 2.94
C GLU A 10 -3.86 -31.40 4.47
N ALA A 11 -3.59 -32.56 5.06
CA ALA A 11 -3.54 -32.73 6.51
C ALA A 11 -2.42 -31.90 7.16
N ALA A 12 -1.24 -31.86 6.53
CA ALA A 12 -0.12 -31.04 6.99
C ALA A 12 -0.44 -29.54 6.91
N THR A 13 -1.03 -29.07 5.82
CA THR A 13 -1.46 -27.67 5.68
C THR A 13 -2.54 -27.31 6.70
N ALA A 14 -3.55 -28.16 6.89
CA ALA A 14 -4.59 -27.95 7.89
C ALA A 14 -4.01 -27.85 9.31
N PHE A 15 -3.08 -28.75 9.65
CA PHE A 15 -2.40 -28.74 10.94
C PHE A 15 -1.59 -27.46 11.17
N LEU A 16 -0.80 -27.04 10.17
CA LEU A 16 0.01 -25.82 10.27
C LEU A 16 -0.85 -24.57 10.40
N ASN A 17 -1.95 -24.48 9.64
CA ASN A 17 -2.89 -23.37 9.75
C ASN A 17 -3.56 -23.33 11.12
N GLN A 18 -4.00 -24.48 11.64
CA GLN A 18 -4.62 -24.54 12.95
C GLN A 18 -3.62 -24.23 14.08
N ALA A 19 -2.37 -24.65 13.95
CA ALA A 19 -1.31 -24.27 14.87
C ALA A 19 -1.07 -22.75 14.86
N ASN A 20 -1.07 -22.11 13.69
CA ASN A 20 -0.90 -20.65 13.59
C ASN A 20 -2.06 -19.90 14.25
N GLU A 21 -3.30 -20.26 13.94
CA GLU A 21 -4.50 -19.60 14.49
C GLU A 21 -4.54 -19.66 16.03
N LEU A 22 -4.04 -20.73 16.63
CA LEU A 22 -4.04 -20.90 18.09
C LEU A 22 -2.82 -20.29 18.78
N LEU A 23 -1.64 -20.39 18.17
CA LEU A 23 -0.38 -19.98 18.81
C LEU A 23 -0.08 -18.49 18.62
N LEU A 24 -0.38 -17.91 17.45
CA LEU A 24 -0.03 -16.51 17.17
C LEU A 24 -0.71 -15.52 18.13
N PRO A 25 -2.02 -15.63 18.43
CA PRO A 25 -2.68 -14.72 19.38
C PRO A 25 -2.16 -14.85 20.80
N ALA A 26 -1.76 -16.06 21.22
CA ALA A 26 -1.17 -16.29 22.54
C ALA A 26 0.23 -15.66 22.63
N LEU A 27 1.07 -15.82 21.61
CA LEU A 27 2.39 -15.21 21.54
C LEU A 27 2.34 -13.69 21.42
N ALA A 28 1.37 -13.14 20.70
CA ALA A 28 1.19 -11.69 20.56
C ALA A 28 0.82 -10.98 21.86
N GLN A 29 0.24 -11.70 22.84
CA GLN A 29 -0.11 -11.16 24.15
C GLN A 29 1.04 -11.21 25.17
N GLU A 30 2.16 -11.85 24.83
CA GLU A 30 3.33 -12.02 25.71
C GLU A 30 4.51 -11.15 25.20
N PRO A 31 4.58 -9.85 25.56
CA PRO A 31 5.54 -8.90 24.99
C PRO A 31 7.01 -9.19 25.34
N THR A 32 7.25 -10.09 26.29
CA THR A 32 8.60 -10.49 26.72
C THR A 32 9.15 -11.70 25.98
N LEU A 33 8.33 -12.40 25.20
CA LEU A 33 8.77 -13.57 24.42
C LEU A 33 9.29 -13.13 23.05
N SER A 34 10.58 -13.38 22.80
CA SER A 34 11.18 -13.17 21.48
C SER A 34 11.18 -14.48 20.69
N LEU A 35 10.45 -14.51 19.57
CA LEU A 35 10.47 -15.65 18.64
C LEU A 35 11.88 -15.99 18.14
N ALA A 36 12.73 -14.97 17.99
CA ALA A 36 14.12 -15.12 17.55
C ALA A 36 14.98 -15.90 18.55
N ALA A 37 14.58 -15.94 19.83
CA ALA A 37 15.27 -16.72 20.87
C ALA A 37 14.79 -18.18 20.95
N ILE A 38 13.63 -18.49 20.36
CA ILE A 38 12.94 -19.80 20.49
C ILE A 38 13.14 -20.65 19.24
N LEU A 39 13.12 -20.03 18.05
CA LEU A 39 13.21 -20.77 16.79
C LEU A 39 14.67 -21.10 16.46
N PRO A 40 14.96 -22.35 16.00
CA PRO A 40 16.29 -22.70 15.53
C PRO A 40 16.67 -21.83 14.33
N ALA A 41 17.96 -21.50 14.21
CA ALA A 41 18.48 -20.79 13.05
C ALA A 41 18.06 -21.54 11.79
N ARG A 42 17.21 -20.90 10.98
CA ARG A 42 16.73 -21.47 9.73
C ARG A 42 17.94 -21.79 8.87
N THR A 43 18.20 -23.07 8.59
CA THR A 43 19.15 -23.47 7.56
C THR A 43 18.67 -22.82 6.28
N ALA A 44 19.39 -21.82 5.82
CA ALA A 44 19.01 -21.01 4.67
C ALA A 44 19.01 -21.90 3.41
N GLY A 45 17.87 -22.50 3.10
CA GLY A 45 17.53 -22.78 1.71
C GLY A 45 17.51 -21.43 1.01
N THR A 46 18.34 -21.31 -0.04
CA THR A 46 18.69 -20.10 -0.80
C THR A 46 17.68 -18.97 -0.62
N ALA A 47 17.91 -18.16 0.40
CA ALA A 47 17.11 -16.98 0.64
C ALA A 47 17.43 -16.01 -0.50
N LEU A 48 16.45 -15.76 -1.36
CA LEU A 48 16.43 -14.52 -2.15
C LEU A 48 16.67 -13.37 -1.17
N PRO A 49 17.51 -12.38 -1.53
CA PRO A 49 17.84 -11.30 -0.63
C PRO A 49 16.55 -10.63 -0.15
N SER A 50 16.26 -10.78 1.14
CA SER A 50 15.23 -10.02 1.82
C SER A 50 15.73 -8.59 1.87
N GLN A 51 15.37 -7.80 0.86
CA GLN A 51 15.60 -6.37 0.88
C GLN A 51 14.92 -5.83 2.14
N ALA A 52 15.67 -5.09 2.96
CA ALA A 52 15.09 -4.26 4.00
C ALA A 52 13.96 -3.44 3.37
N PRO A 53 12.82 -3.23 4.06
CA PRO A 53 11.75 -2.45 3.50
C PRO A 53 12.32 -1.07 3.15
N ALA A 54 12.44 -0.80 1.85
CA ALA A 54 12.69 0.55 1.38
C ALA A 54 11.55 1.38 1.95
N LEU A 55 11.89 2.37 2.77
CA LEU A 55 10.92 3.29 3.37
C LEU A 55 10.06 3.87 2.25
N GLY A 56 8.80 3.41 2.17
CA GLY A 56 7.77 3.94 1.27
C GLY A 56 7.37 3.08 0.05
N GLY A 57 7.79 1.82 -0.05
CA GLY A 57 7.28 0.90 -1.08
C GLY A 57 6.01 0.14 -0.66
N CYS A 58 5.00 0.06 -1.54
CA CYS A 58 3.89 -0.88 -1.38
C CYS A 58 4.39 -2.33 -1.50
N ALA A 59 4.15 -3.17 -0.49
CA ALA A 59 4.65 -4.55 -0.43
C ALA A 59 3.97 -5.53 -1.42
N CYS A 60 3.12 -5.06 -2.32
CA CYS A 60 2.41 -5.91 -3.30
C CYS A 60 3.27 -6.32 -4.50
N GLY A 61 4.52 -5.85 -4.59
CA GLY A 61 5.43 -6.17 -5.71
C GLY A 61 5.06 -5.49 -7.04
N GLY A 62 4.17 -4.49 -7.01
CA GLY A 62 3.89 -3.65 -8.17
C GLY A 62 5.09 -2.74 -8.49
N HIS A 63 5.39 -2.57 -9.78
CA HIS A 63 6.36 -1.57 -10.22
C HIS A 63 5.63 -0.26 -10.53
N ASP A 64 6.21 0.85 -10.06
CA ASP A 64 5.77 2.19 -10.49
C ASP A 64 6.08 2.32 -11.98
N GLU A 65 5.06 2.20 -12.82
CA GLU A 65 5.19 2.50 -14.25
C GLU A 65 5.68 3.95 -14.43
N PRO A 66 6.57 4.21 -15.40
CA PRO A 66 7.12 5.53 -15.63
C PRO A 66 6.00 6.53 -15.98
N GLY A 67 5.82 7.55 -15.13
CA GLY A 67 4.82 8.60 -15.31
C GLY A 67 4.07 8.94 -14.02
N LEU A 68 3.04 9.78 -14.15
CA LEU A 68 2.11 10.08 -13.07
C LEU A 68 0.93 9.11 -13.17
N SER A 69 0.60 8.41 -12.09
CA SER A 69 -0.60 7.56 -12.07
C SER A 69 -1.86 8.43 -12.10
N GLU A 70 -2.81 8.10 -12.96
CA GLU A 70 -4.07 8.84 -13.04
C GLU A 70 -5.02 8.44 -11.90
N LEU A 71 -5.62 9.45 -11.26
CA LEU A 71 -6.68 9.27 -10.28
C LEU A 71 -7.93 10.03 -10.75
N ASP A 72 -8.83 9.32 -11.43
CA ASP A 72 -10.11 9.89 -11.85
C ASP A 72 -11.12 9.91 -10.71
N THR A 73 -11.36 11.10 -10.17
CA THR A 73 -12.28 11.29 -9.05
C THR A 73 -13.75 11.17 -9.44
N ARG A 74 -14.07 11.25 -10.74
CA ARG A 74 -15.44 11.23 -11.27
C ARG A 74 -16.06 9.85 -11.12
N VAL A 75 -15.24 8.79 -11.14
CA VAL A 75 -15.68 7.41 -10.96
C VAL A 75 -15.72 6.98 -9.49
N ILE A 76 -15.20 7.81 -8.58
CA ILE A 76 -15.13 7.50 -7.15
C ILE A 76 -16.39 8.04 -6.44
N PRO A 77 -17.14 7.19 -5.69
CA PRO A 77 -18.28 7.63 -4.91
C PRO A 77 -17.92 8.74 -3.94
N HIS A 78 -18.80 9.74 -3.84
CA HIS A 78 -18.56 10.94 -3.03
C HIS A 78 -18.18 10.61 -1.57
N ALA A 79 -18.82 9.59 -0.98
CA ALA A 79 -18.60 9.18 0.41
C ALA A 79 -17.14 8.78 0.72
N ILE A 80 -16.41 8.25 -0.25
CA ILE A 80 -15.02 7.78 -0.05
C ILE A 80 -13.99 8.64 -0.79
N ARG A 81 -14.41 9.49 -1.73
CA ARG A 81 -13.54 10.25 -2.63
C ARG A 81 -12.44 11.02 -1.92
N HIS A 82 -12.77 11.78 -0.87
CA HIS A 82 -11.76 12.54 -0.12
C HIS A 82 -10.72 11.64 0.53
N ALA A 83 -11.16 10.56 1.19
CA ALA A 83 -10.26 9.60 1.81
C ALA A 83 -9.35 8.94 0.76
N THR A 84 -9.89 8.59 -0.40
CA THR A 84 -9.11 8.03 -1.51
C THR A 84 -8.04 9.00 -2.01
N ILE A 85 -8.39 10.27 -2.25
CA ILE A 85 -7.42 11.26 -2.76
C ILE A 85 -6.32 11.52 -1.74
N PHE A 86 -6.65 11.75 -0.46
CA PHE A 86 -5.65 12.00 0.57
C PHE A 86 -4.79 10.77 0.85
N GLY A 87 -5.39 9.58 0.92
CA GLY A 87 -4.65 8.34 1.10
C GLY A 87 -3.66 8.08 -0.04
N ALA A 88 -4.07 8.34 -1.29
CA ALA A 88 -3.18 8.26 -2.45
C ALA A 88 -2.00 9.23 -2.33
N LEU A 89 -2.25 10.50 -2.01
CA LEU A 89 -1.21 11.52 -1.85
C LEU A 89 -0.25 11.22 -0.68
N GLU A 90 -0.77 10.76 0.46
CA GLU A 90 0.03 10.44 1.65
C GLU A 90 0.92 9.20 1.44
N GLY A 91 0.49 8.27 0.57
CA GLY A 91 1.24 7.08 0.18
C GLY A 91 2.35 7.32 -0.85
N LEU A 92 2.42 8.50 -1.48
CA LEU A 92 3.47 8.81 -2.47
C LEU A 92 4.85 8.91 -1.82
N ASN A 93 5.88 8.40 -2.49
CA ASN A 93 7.27 8.72 -2.17
C ASN A 93 7.64 10.13 -2.63
N PRO A 94 8.65 10.77 -2.01
CA PRO A 94 9.23 12.01 -2.55
C PRO A 94 9.64 11.85 -4.02
N GLY A 95 9.33 12.84 -4.84
CA GLY A 95 9.53 12.83 -6.29
C GLY A 95 8.51 12.01 -7.09
N LYS A 96 7.54 11.35 -6.44
CA LYS A 96 6.42 10.65 -7.10
C LYS A 96 5.16 11.51 -7.06
N GLY A 97 4.24 11.24 -7.98
CA GLY A 97 3.03 12.03 -8.12
C GLY A 97 1.89 11.32 -8.80
N ILE A 98 0.73 11.97 -8.78
CA ILE A 98 -0.49 11.54 -9.47
C ILE A 98 -0.99 12.63 -10.41
N LEU A 99 -1.76 12.23 -11.41
CA LEU A 99 -2.58 13.12 -12.23
C LEU A 99 -4.03 13.02 -11.75
N LEU A 100 -4.50 14.04 -11.01
CA LEU A 100 -5.86 14.09 -10.50
C LEU A 100 -6.81 14.59 -11.59
N ILE A 101 -7.86 13.82 -11.89
CA ILE A 101 -8.89 14.18 -12.87
C ILE A 101 -10.22 14.47 -12.14
N ALA A 102 -10.81 15.63 -12.41
CA ALA A 102 -12.04 16.08 -11.76
C ALA A 102 -13.02 16.75 -12.73
N ASN A 103 -14.31 16.74 -12.37
CA ASN A 103 -15.38 17.39 -13.14
C ASN A 103 -15.53 18.90 -12.84
N HIS A 104 -14.78 19.43 -11.89
CA HIS A 104 -14.73 20.84 -11.53
C HIS A 104 -13.38 21.17 -10.89
N ASN A 105 -13.07 22.46 -10.77
CA ASN A 105 -11.84 22.90 -10.12
C ASN A 105 -11.85 22.52 -8.62
N PRO A 106 -10.91 21.68 -8.13
CA PRO A 106 -10.91 21.18 -6.76
C PRO A 106 -10.33 22.20 -5.75
N LEU A 107 -10.67 23.49 -5.86
CA LEU A 107 -10.15 24.55 -4.97
C LEU A 107 -10.25 24.24 -3.47
N PRO A 108 -11.37 23.70 -2.95
CA PRO A 108 -11.47 23.36 -1.53
C PRO A 108 -10.46 22.27 -1.11
N LEU A 109 -10.23 21.29 -1.98
CA LEU A 109 -9.26 20.22 -1.74
C LEU A 109 -7.82 20.76 -1.75
N LEU A 110 -7.50 21.67 -2.68
CA LEU A 110 -6.19 22.32 -2.71
C LEU A 110 -5.92 23.14 -1.45
N ALA A 111 -6.93 23.91 -0.99
CA ALA A 111 -6.82 24.66 0.26
C ALA A 111 -6.62 23.73 1.47
N GLN A 112 -7.34 22.61 1.52
CA GLN A 112 -7.20 21.62 2.59
C GLN A 112 -5.84 20.91 2.55
N LEU A 113 -5.30 20.62 1.36
CA LEU A 113 -3.98 20.03 1.20
C LEU A 113 -2.89 20.96 1.74
N GLU A 114 -2.95 22.25 1.38
CA GLU A 114 -2.00 23.26 1.86
C GLU A 114 -2.09 23.43 3.38
N GLN A 115 -3.30 23.44 3.96
CA GLN A 115 -3.47 23.51 5.42
C GLN A 115 -2.87 22.31 6.16
N ARG A 116 -2.99 21.09 5.60
CA ARG A 116 -2.51 19.86 6.24
C ARG A 116 -1.04 19.58 6.00
N SER A 117 -0.49 20.06 4.89
CA SER A 117 0.81 19.65 4.38
C SER A 117 1.43 20.75 3.53
N ALA A 118 1.53 21.94 4.12
CA ALA A 118 2.04 23.15 3.47
C ALA A 118 3.38 22.89 2.76
N GLY A 119 3.43 23.21 1.47
CA GLY A 119 4.62 23.05 0.62
C GLY A 119 5.10 21.61 0.39
N LYS A 120 4.35 20.58 0.84
CA LYS A 120 4.71 19.17 0.65
C LYS A 120 4.44 18.66 -0.76
N PHE A 121 3.56 19.32 -1.49
CA PHE A 121 3.18 18.93 -2.84
C PHE A 121 3.32 20.09 -3.81
N ASP A 122 3.99 19.85 -4.94
CA ASP A 122 3.93 20.72 -6.11
C ASP A 122 2.66 20.41 -6.90
N VAL A 123 1.84 21.43 -7.15
CA VAL A 123 0.56 21.30 -7.85
C VAL A 123 0.58 22.14 -9.11
N THR A 124 0.46 21.48 -10.26
CA THR A 124 0.44 22.12 -11.58
C THR A 124 -0.84 21.77 -12.33
N TYR A 125 -1.53 22.78 -12.87
CA TYR A 125 -2.69 22.56 -13.74
C TYR A 125 -2.23 22.11 -15.12
N VAL A 126 -2.64 20.90 -15.50
CA VAL A 126 -2.41 20.32 -16.84
C VAL A 126 -3.56 20.69 -17.78
N GLU A 127 -4.79 20.75 -17.27
CA GLU A 127 -5.98 21.11 -18.02
C GLU A 127 -6.91 21.97 -17.16
N ASN A 128 -7.37 23.09 -17.71
CA ASN A 128 -8.06 24.16 -16.99
C ASN A 128 -9.53 24.32 -17.41
N GLY A 129 -10.31 23.22 -17.42
CA GLY A 129 -11.76 23.26 -17.63
C GLY A 129 -12.21 23.90 -18.96
N PRO A 130 -13.52 24.13 -19.14
CA PRO A 130 -14.63 23.80 -18.24
C PRO A 130 -15.07 22.33 -18.31
N GLU A 131 -14.68 21.61 -19.35
CA GLU A 131 -15.12 20.23 -19.60
C GLU A 131 -14.44 19.22 -18.67
N LEU A 132 -13.18 19.47 -18.33
CA LEU A 132 -12.36 18.58 -17.54
C LEU A 132 -11.25 19.34 -16.82
N TRP A 133 -10.97 18.95 -15.58
CA TRP A 133 -9.87 19.51 -14.80
C TRP A 133 -8.83 18.42 -14.57
N LYS A 134 -7.57 18.71 -14.92
CA LYS A 134 -6.43 17.82 -14.68
C LYS A 134 -5.34 18.55 -13.94
N LEU A 135 -4.89 17.97 -12.83
CA LEU A 135 -3.85 18.55 -11.98
C LEU A 135 -2.77 17.51 -11.75
N SER A 136 -1.52 17.85 -12.07
CA SER A 136 -0.34 17.10 -11.63
C SER A 136 -0.07 17.47 -10.17
N MET A 137 0.08 16.47 -9.31
CA MET A 137 0.42 16.64 -7.89
C MET A 137 1.62 15.76 -7.57
N VAL A 138 2.79 16.37 -7.35
CA VAL A 138 4.06 15.68 -7.07
C VAL A 138 4.48 15.96 -5.64
N ARG A 139 4.87 14.93 -4.89
CA ARG A 139 5.36 15.08 -3.52
C ARG A 139 6.82 15.56 -3.53
N ASN A 140 7.11 16.61 -2.78
CA ASN A 140 8.48 17.13 -2.56
C ASN A 140 9.30 16.25 -1.61
#